data_AF-A0A1R4L004-F1
#
_entry.id   AF-A0A1R4L004-F1
#
_cell.length_a   1.000
_cell.length_b   1.000
_cell.length_c   1.000
_cell.angle_alpha   90.00
_cell.angle_beta   90.00
_cell.angle_gamma   90.00
#
_symmetry.space_group_name_H-M   'P 1'
#
loop_
_entity.id
_entity.type
_entity.pdbx_description
1 polymer ?
#
loop_
_entity_poly.entity_id
_entity_poly.type
_entity_poly.pdbx_seq_one_letter_code
_entity_poly.pdbx_strand_id
1 'polypeptide(L)'
;MDDKYFKLRKTWRPRKNRFDLGPSFNLNLIHISGYFVMRIFGLPEQEYLPFYRYHLKYFLANHVDGSERLFLTKVLEIVGKDVNSRETVDYYNTTSKTRIYKLSRFRNVLKEVDKWDLSLTNDERMRQSISYVQEIMNWQNVNDTKTVLKKLLFDEVGSDEFFIEHKRIIEQKNRLESLLETERLAVKDLQDRLKNIAPDNRITILNGDQKLLIDLFMQLRGLRAPGTDRDFLSAKPELWARLIHNYFTLSQGDGQENCRQLLSYDTILEYFKDNLGKEMLKSKNRRRYFNIKESDRIYN
;
A
#
# COMPACT_ATOMS: atom_id res chain seq x y z
N MET A 1 19.65 38.05 -23.29
CA MET A 1 18.81 38.74 -24.28
C MET A 1 18.09 37.68 -25.10
N ASP A 2 16.80 37.88 -25.40
CA ASP A 2 15.94 36.89 -26.08
C ASP A 2 16.18 36.82 -27.61
N ASP A 3 17.11 37.62 -28.14
CA ASP A 3 17.46 37.75 -29.56
C ASP A 3 18.03 36.48 -30.19
N LYS A 4 18.58 35.61 -29.35
CA LYS A 4 19.10 34.31 -29.74
C LYS A 4 18.02 33.21 -29.74
N TYR A 5 16.92 33.38 -29.01
CA TYR A 5 15.86 32.36 -28.90
C TYR A 5 14.97 32.29 -30.13
N PHE A 6 14.71 33.42 -30.79
CA PHE A 6 13.72 33.49 -31.86
C PHE A 6 14.27 34.08 -33.14
N LYS A 7 13.86 33.50 -34.27
CA LYS A 7 14.15 34.05 -35.59
C LYS A 7 13.41 35.36 -35.84
N LEU A 8 14.17 36.44 -35.94
CA LEU A 8 13.68 37.79 -36.19
C LEU A 8 13.58 38.07 -37.71
N ARG A 9 12.62 38.91 -38.09
CA ARG A 9 12.49 39.45 -39.44
C ARG A 9 13.66 40.39 -39.72
N LYS A 10 14.23 40.30 -40.93
CA LYS A 10 15.21 41.29 -41.40
C LYS A 10 14.50 42.62 -41.71
N THR A 11 14.97 43.70 -41.09
CA THR A 11 14.51 45.07 -41.34
C THR A 11 14.68 45.41 -42.82
N TRP A 12 13.76 46.20 -43.38
CA TRP A 12 13.80 46.66 -44.77
C TRP A 12 13.76 45.55 -45.83
N ARG A 13 13.35 44.33 -45.46
CA ARG A 13 13.17 43.22 -46.40
C ARG A 13 11.76 42.63 -46.34
N PRO A 14 11.24 42.10 -47.46
CA PRO A 14 10.01 41.34 -47.46
C PRO A 14 10.16 40.14 -46.52
N ARG A 15 9.07 39.78 -45.86
CA ARG A 15 9.05 38.71 -44.88
C ARG A 15 9.26 37.38 -45.60
N LYS A 16 10.36 36.67 -45.29
CA LYS A 16 10.70 35.40 -45.95
C LYS A 16 9.86 34.25 -45.44
N ASN A 17 9.56 34.24 -44.15
CA ASN A 17 8.70 33.23 -43.55
C ASN A 17 7.61 33.88 -42.68
N ARG A 18 6.39 33.37 -42.79
CA ARG A 18 5.21 33.79 -42.01
C ARG A 18 5.33 33.60 -40.49
N PHE A 19 6.41 33.01 -40.00
CA PHE A 19 6.73 32.86 -38.57
C PHE A 19 7.80 33.84 -38.08
N ASP A 20 8.53 34.56 -38.95
CA ASP A 20 9.57 35.52 -38.54
C ASP A 20 9.01 36.62 -37.60
N LEU A 21 9.66 36.88 -36.47
CA LEU A 21 9.15 37.83 -35.46
C LEU A 21 9.52 39.28 -35.77
N GLY A 22 8.68 40.20 -35.30
CA GLY A 22 8.96 41.64 -35.34
C GLY A 22 8.36 42.41 -36.53
N PRO A 23 8.37 43.75 -36.44
CA PRO A 23 7.80 44.66 -37.43
C PRO A 23 8.64 44.75 -38.71
N SER A 24 8.11 45.40 -39.74
CA SER A 24 8.84 45.73 -40.98
C SER A 24 9.91 46.81 -40.77
N PHE A 25 9.72 47.68 -39.79
CA PHE A 25 10.58 48.82 -39.45
C PHE A 25 10.78 48.89 -37.93
N ASN A 26 11.94 49.40 -37.49
CA ASN A 26 12.28 49.66 -36.08
C ASN A 26 12.07 48.47 -35.13
N LEU A 27 12.76 47.37 -35.41
CA LEU A 27 12.80 46.19 -34.54
C LEU A 27 13.51 46.54 -33.22
N ASN A 28 12.81 46.43 -32.09
CA ASN A 28 13.39 46.60 -30.77
C ASN A 28 13.64 45.24 -30.10
N LEU A 29 14.91 44.91 -29.82
CA LEU A 29 15.31 43.64 -29.23
C LEU A 29 14.78 43.43 -27.80
N ILE A 30 14.40 44.51 -27.10
CA ILE A 30 13.80 44.44 -25.76
C ILE A 30 12.39 43.82 -25.81
N HIS A 31 11.68 43.96 -26.94
CA HIS A 31 10.29 43.54 -27.08
C HIS A 31 10.11 42.20 -27.81
N ILE A 32 11.17 41.39 -27.93
CA ILE A 32 11.13 40.11 -28.67
C ILE A 32 10.06 39.18 -28.13
N SER A 33 9.99 39.02 -26.80
CA SER A 33 8.94 38.25 -26.12
C SER A 33 7.53 38.76 -26.47
N GLY A 34 7.34 40.08 -26.57
CA GLY A 34 6.07 40.68 -27.00
C GLY A 34 5.76 40.39 -28.47
N TYR A 35 6.74 40.48 -29.37
CA TYR A 35 6.55 40.13 -30.78
C TYR A 35 6.20 38.65 -30.96
N PHE A 36 6.77 37.76 -30.14
CA PHE A 36 6.45 36.34 -30.14
C PHE A 36 4.97 36.11 -29.81
N VAL A 37 4.49 36.70 -28.71
CA VAL A 37 3.08 36.58 -28.29
C VAL A 37 2.12 37.21 -29.31
N MET A 38 2.49 38.37 -29.87
CA MET A 38 1.69 39.01 -30.91
C MET A 38 1.57 38.15 -32.18
N ARG A 39 2.57 37.32 -32.49
CA ARG A 39 2.44 36.36 -33.59
C ARG A 39 1.42 35.28 -33.28
N ILE A 40 1.42 34.71 -32.08
CA ILE A 40 0.43 33.68 -31.67
C ILE A 40 -0.99 34.19 -31.90
N PHE A 41 -1.27 35.47 -31.57
CA PHE A 41 -2.60 36.05 -31.76
C PHE A 41 -3.06 36.12 -33.22
N GLY A 42 -2.13 36.22 -34.17
CA GLY A 42 -2.43 36.27 -35.59
C GLY A 42 -2.46 34.90 -36.28
N LEU A 43 -2.12 33.82 -35.57
CA LEU A 43 -2.04 32.47 -36.13
C LEU A 43 -3.35 31.69 -35.90
N PRO A 44 -3.75 30.82 -36.85
CA PRO A 44 -4.72 29.78 -36.60
C PRO A 44 -4.08 28.65 -35.77
N GLU A 45 -4.91 27.84 -35.11
CA GLU A 45 -4.43 26.85 -34.14
C GLU A 45 -3.59 25.73 -34.76
N GLN A 46 -3.90 25.32 -35.99
CA GLN A 46 -3.08 24.36 -36.75
C GLN A 46 -1.65 24.89 -36.96
N GLU A 47 -1.52 26.23 -36.90
CA GLU A 47 -0.31 27.04 -37.02
C GLU A 47 0.67 26.91 -35.84
N TYR A 48 0.15 26.55 -34.66
CA TYR A 48 0.85 26.69 -33.39
C TYR A 48 2.06 25.77 -33.27
N LEU A 49 1.91 24.48 -33.61
CA LEU A 49 3.01 23.54 -33.54
C LEU A 49 4.08 23.78 -34.63
N PRO A 50 3.72 24.05 -35.90
CA PRO A 50 4.68 24.49 -36.90
C PRO A 50 5.44 25.77 -36.51
N PHE A 51 4.76 26.74 -35.90
CA PHE A 51 5.36 27.97 -35.38
C PHE A 51 6.39 27.68 -34.28
N TYR A 52 6.03 26.86 -33.30
CA TYR A 52 6.95 26.43 -32.23
C TYR A 52 8.18 25.72 -32.81
N ARG A 53 7.98 24.71 -33.66
CA ARG A 53 9.07 23.93 -34.28
C ARG A 53 10.00 24.80 -35.14
N TYR A 54 9.45 25.82 -35.82
CA TYR A 54 10.24 26.76 -36.60
C TYR A 54 11.25 27.53 -35.74
N HIS A 55 10.80 28.03 -34.59
CA HIS A 55 11.66 28.75 -33.67
C HIS A 55 12.59 27.83 -32.89
N LEU A 56 12.15 26.62 -32.52
CA LEU A 56 13.00 25.60 -31.93
C LEU A 56 14.17 25.24 -32.87
N LYS A 57 13.89 24.98 -34.15
CA LYS A 57 14.93 24.71 -35.15
C LYS A 57 15.94 25.85 -35.26
N TYR A 58 15.47 27.09 -35.21
CA TYR A 58 16.36 28.25 -35.20
C TYR A 58 17.21 28.31 -33.92
N PHE A 59 16.61 28.09 -32.75
CA PHE A 59 17.30 28.10 -31.48
C PHE A 59 18.43 27.07 -31.43
N LEU A 60 18.11 25.80 -31.75
CA LEU A 60 19.07 24.69 -31.76
C LEU A 60 20.21 24.94 -32.75
N ALA A 61 19.93 25.56 -33.91
CA ALA A 61 20.97 25.88 -34.88
C ALA A 61 21.95 26.99 -34.42
N ASN A 62 21.57 27.81 -33.43
CA ASN A 62 22.37 28.93 -32.94
C ASN A 62 22.92 28.72 -31.52
N HIS A 63 22.62 27.57 -30.87
CA HIS A 63 23.03 27.26 -29.49
C HIS A 63 23.62 25.86 -29.45
N VAL A 64 24.94 25.76 -29.26
CA VAL A 64 25.66 24.49 -29.21
C VAL A 64 25.16 23.60 -28.06
N ASP A 65 24.86 24.20 -26.90
CA ASP A 65 24.31 23.52 -25.72
C ASP A 65 22.78 23.66 -25.61
N GLY A 66 22.12 24.09 -26.69
CA GLY A 66 20.67 24.29 -26.71
C GLY A 66 19.93 22.96 -26.64
N SER A 67 18.99 22.84 -25.72
CA SER A 67 18.04 21.71 -25.67
C SER A 67 16.62 22.18 -25.95
N GLU A 68 15.79 21.27 -26.48
CA GLU A 68 14.36 21.51 -26.64
C GLU A 68 13.68 21.83 -25.30
N ARG A 69 14.11 21.18 -24.22
CA ARG A 69 13.67 21.47 -22.84
C ARG A 69 13.90 22.94 -22.49
N LEU A 70 15.12 23.44 -22.68
CA LEU A 70 15.46 24.84 -22.37
C LEU A 70 14.63 25.83 -23.18
N PHE A 71 14.45 25.53 -24.47
CA PHE A 71 13.62 26.36 -25.35
C PHE A 71 12.14 26.35 -24.93
N LEU A 72 11.59 25.16 -24.63
CA LEU A 72 10.22 25.00 -24.18
C LEU A 72 9.96 25.75 -22.87
N THR A 73 10.87 25.63 -21.89
CA THR A 73 10.80 26.41 -20.64
C THR A 73 10.71 27.91 -20.92
N LYS A 74 11.55 28.42 -21.83
CA LYS A 74 11.53 29.85 -22.17
C LYS A 74 10.22 30.28 -22.84
N VAL A 75 9.70 29.47 -23.75
CA VAL A 75 8.41 29.73 -24.42
C VAL A 75 7.26 29.75 -23.42
N LEU A 76 7.23 28.80 -22.49
CA LEU A 76 6.21 28.72 -21.44
C LEU A 76 6.29 29.89 -20.46
N GLU A 77 7.50 30.33 -20.08
CA GLU A 77 7.73 31.52 -19.25
C GLU A 77 7.12 32.77 -19.91
N ILE A 78 7.40 32.99 -21.20
CA ILE A 78 6.90 34.14 -21.97
C ILE A 78 5.37 34.12 -22.05
N VAL A 79 4.78 32.97 -22.39
CA VAL A 79 3.33 32.81 -22.49
C VAL A 79 2.67 33.03 -21.12
N GLY A 80 3.22 32.44 -20.06
CA GLY A 80 2.71 32.59 -18.69
C GLY A 80 2.76 34.05 -18.21
N LYS A 81 3.86 34.75 -18.47
CA LYS A 81 4.01 36.17 -18.09
C LYS A 81 2.98 37.06 -18.80
N ASP A 82 2.70 36.83 -20.09
CA ASP A 82 1.71 37.62 -20.83
C ASP A 82 0.27 37.30 -20.39
N VAL A 83 -0.05 36.04 -20.07
CA VAL A 83 -1.35 35.65 -19.47
C VAL A 83 -1.54 36.37 -18.13
N ASN A 84 -0.60 36.23 -17.19
CA ASN A 84 -0.69 36.85 -15.86
C ASN A 84 -0.82 38.38 -15.94
N SER A 85 -0.07 39.01 -16.85
CA SER A 85 -0.18 40.46 -17.07
C SER A 85 -1.55 40.88 -17.56
N ARG A 86 -2.25 40.06 -18.34
CA ARG A 86 -3.59 40.39 -18.86
C ARG A 86 -4.69 40.10 -17.87
N GLU A 87 -4.53 39.05 -17.05
CA GLU A 87 -5.44 38.73 -15.96
C GLU A 87 -5.47 39.81 -14.88
N THR A 88 -4.31 40.42 -14.59
CA THR A 88 -4.20 41.51 -13.59
C THR A 88 -4.69 42.86 -14.10
N VAL A 89 -4.56 43.13 -15.41
CA VAL A 89 -4.82 44.47 -15.98
C VAL A 89 -6.26 44.65 -16.50
N ASP A 90 -6.97 43.59 -16.90
CA ASP A 90 -8.24 43.75 -17.65
C ASP A 90 -9.25 42.61 -17.41
N TYR A 91 -9.90 42.59 -16.25
CA TYR A 91 -10.94 41.58 -15.93
C TYR A 91 -12.18 41.65 -16.86
N TYR A 92 -12.43 42.80 -17.53
CA TYR A 92 -13.64 43.04 -18.34
C TYR A 92 -13.42 43.28 -19.85
N ASN A 93 -12.19 43.27 -20.37
CA ASN A 93 -11.95 43.50 -21.81
C ASN A 93 -12.09 42.21 -22.64
N THR A 94 -13.00 42.20 -23.61
CA THR A 94 -13.22 41.07 -24.53
C THR A 94 -11.97 40.69 -25.33
N THR A 95 -11.15 41.68 -25.70
CA THR A 95 -9.88 41.45 -26.42
C THR A 95 -8.87 40.69 -25.57
N SER A 96 -8.78 41.02 -24.28
CA SER A 96 -7.90 40.34 -23.34
C SER A 96 -8.34 38.89 -23.13
N LYS A 97 -9.65 38.64 -23.03
CA LYS A 97 -10.21 37.27 -22.96
C LYS A 97 -9.88 36.44 -24.19
N THR A 98 -10.03 36.99 -25.40
CA THR A 98 -9.68 36.27 -26.64
C THR A 98 -8.18 35.97 -26.73
N ARG A 99 -7.32 36.90 -26.29
CA ARG A 99 -5.86 36.71 -26.28
C ARG A 99 -5.43 35.66 -25.26
N ILE A 100 -5.99 35.69 -24.04
CA ILE A 100 -5.79 34.64 -23.04
C ILE A 100 -6.22 33.29 -23.60
N TYR A 101 -7.41 33.21 -24.21
CA TYR A 101 -7.88 31.97 -24.85
C TYR A 101 -6.88 31.45 -25.90
N LYS A 102 -6.39 32.31 -26.80
CA LYS A 102 -5.39 31.90 -27.81
C LYS A 102 -4.08 31.41 -27.18
N LEU A 103 -3.60 32.05 -26.12
CA LEU A 103 -2.40 31.62 -25.39
C LEU A 103 -2.62 30.29 -24.68
N SER A 104 -3.79 30.08 -24.08
CA SER A 104 -4.16 28.81 -23.46
C SER A 104 -4.24 27.67 -24.49
N ARG A 105 -4.82 27.92 -25.67
CA ARG A 105 -4.83 26.95 -26.78
C ARG A 105 -3.42 26.65 -27.29
N PHE A 106 -2.59 27.68 -27.44
CA PHE A 106 -1.18 27.51 -27.81
C PHE A 106 -0.44 26.64 -26.79
N ARG A 107 -0.56 26.94 -25.50
CA ARG A 107 0.02 26.14 -24.41
C ARG A 107 -0.49 24.69 -24.43
N ASN A 108 -1.77 24.49 -24.72
CA ASN A 108 -2.36 23.15 -24.78
C ASN A 108 -1.77 22.31 -25.93
N VAL A 109 -1.58 22.90 -27.12
CA VAL A 109 -0.91 22.21 -28.24
C VAL A 109 0.55 21.86 -27.90
N LEU A 110 1.23 22.67 -27.09
CA LEU A 110 2.59 22.34 -26.65
C LEU A 110 2.67 21.10 -25.74
N LYS A 111 1.56 20.67 -25.11
CA LYS A 111 1.52 19.40 -24.36
C LYS A 111 1.86 18.20 -25.24
N GLU A 112 1.58 18.26 -26.53
CA GLU A 112 1.88 17.17 -27.48
C GLU A 112 3.38 16.95 -27.70
N VAL A 113 4.19 17.99 -27.48
CA VAL A 113 5.66 17.92 -27.62
C VAL A 113 6.39 17.95 -26.28
N ASP A 114 5.68 18.24 -25.20
CA ASP A 114 6.24 18.28 -23.86
C ASP A 114 6.43 16.88 -23.29
N LYS A 115 7.67 16.41 -23.33
CA LYS A 115 8.10 15.14 -22.75
C LYS A 115 8.56 15.29 -21.29
N TRP A 116 8.49 16.48 -20.72
CA TRP A 116 9.10 16.84 -19.44
C TRP A 116 8.10 17.43 -18.45
N ASP A 117 6.79 17.35 -18.74
CA ASP A 117 5.72 17.83 -17.87
C ASP A 117 5.82 19.33 -17.49
N LEU A 118 6.49 20.13 -18.33
CA LEU A 118 6.71 21.58 -18.14
C LEU A 118 5.47 22.42 -18.43
N SER A 119 4.63 21.96 -19.34
CA SER A 119 3.46 22.66 -19.86
C SER A 119 2.24 22.57 -18.95
N LEU A 120 2.24 21.64 -18.00
CA LEU A 120 1.17 21.50 -17.01
C LEU A 120 1.09 22.74 -16.13
N THR A 121 -0.11 23.29 -15.95
CA THR A 121 -0.32 24.36 -14.98
C THR A 121 -0.15 23.83 -13.56
N ASN A 122 0.10 24.70 -12.57
CA ASN A 122 0.10 24.28 -11.16
C ASN A 122 -1.22 23.58 -10.79
N ASP A 123 -2.34 24.02 -11.36
CA ASP A 123 -3.65 23.40 -11.16
C ASP A 123 -3.79 22.03 -11.84
N GLU A 124 -3.19 21.83 -13.01
CA GLU A 124 -3.19 20.54 -13.70
C GLU A 124 -2.24 19.55 -13.03
N ARG A 125 -1.05 20.00 -12.60
CA ARG A 125 -0.14 19.24 -11.73
C ARG A 125 -0.85 18.87 -10.43
N MET A 126 -1.58 19.81 -9.81
CA MET A 126 -2.40 19.57 -8.63
C MET A 126 -3.47 18.50 -8.89
N ARG A 127 -4.21 18.58 -10.00
CA ARG A 127 -5.24 17.57 -10.34
C ARG A 127 -4.64 16.19 -10.60
N GLN A 128 -3.50 16.11 -11.28
CA GLN A 128 -2.79 14.85 -11.51
C GLN A 128 -2.26 14.27 -10.21
N SER A 129 -1.61 15.07 -9.37
CA SER A 129 -1.15 14.64 -8.04
C SER A 129 -2.31 14.22 -7.14
N ILE A 130 -3.44 14.93 -7.15
CA ILE A 130 -4.67 14.55 -6.43
C ILE A 130 -5.19 13.21 -6.95
N SER A 131 -5.32 13.05 -8.27
CA SER A 131 -5.83 11.83 -8.89
C SER A 131 -4.92 10.62 -8.61
N TYR A 132 -3.60 10.81 -8.70
CA TYR A 132 -2.60 9.80 -8.41
C TYR A 132 -2.60 9.37 -6.95
N VAL A 133 -2.68 10.34 -6.02
CA VAL A 133 -2.81 10.06 -4.59
C VAL A 133 -4.15 9.38 -4.28
N GLN A 134 -5.24 9.75 -4.95
CA GLN A 134 -6.54 9.08 -4.80
C GLN A 134 -6.51 7.63 -5.31
N GLU A 135 -5.85 7.39 -6.44
CA GLU A 135 -5.68 6.06 -7.03
C GLU A 135 -4.83 5.15 -6.13
N ILE A 136 -3.74 5.67 -5.56
CA ILE A 136 -2.85 4.91 -4.68
C ILE A 136 -3.43 4.73 -3.27
N MET A 137 -4.12 5.74 -2.73
CA MET A 137 -4.60 5.68 -1.35
C MET A 137 -5.96 5.02 -1.18
N ASN A 138 -6.70 4.75 -2.26
CA ASN A 138 -8.00 4.08 -2.23
C ASN A 138 -8.89 4.48 -1.03
N TRP A 139 -9.06 5.77 -0.68
CA TRP A 139 -9.94 6.12 0.45
C TRP A 139 -10.51 7.56 0.57
N GLN A 140 -11.85 7.58 0.58
CA GLN A 140 -12.90 8.30 1.35
C GLN A 140 -12.80 9.75 1.91
N ASN A 141 -11.71 10.52 1.86
CA ASN A 141 -11.83 11.94 2.24
C ASN A 141 -10.95 12.91 1.44
N VAL A 142 -11.60 13.59 0.49
CA VAL A 142 -11.01 14.50 -0.51
C VAL A 142 -10.55 15.83 0.11
N ASN A 143 -11.05 16.21 1.29
CA ASN A 143 -10.80 17.53 1.88
C ASN A 143 -9.42 17.65 2.56
N ASP A 144 -8.92 16.58 3.16
CA ASP A 144 -7.61 16.59 3.82
C ASP A 144 -6.46 16.58 2.80
N THR A 145 -6.61 15.82 1.73
CA THR A 145 -5.62 15.74 0.63
C THR A 145 -5.40 17.10 -0.03
N LYS A 146 -6.46 17.85 -0.32
CA LYS A 146 -6.38 19.19 -0.92
C LYS A 146 -5.69 20.20 0.00
N THR A 147 -5.85 20.04 1.31
CA THR A 147 -5.29 20.94 2.33
C THR A 147 -3.80 20.68 2.53
N VAL A 148 -3.41 19.41 2.56
CA VAL A 148 -2.00 18.97 2.65
C VAL A 148 -1.24 19.37 1.38
N LEU A 149 -1.80 19.10 0.19
CA LEU A 149 -1.17 19.45 -1.09
C LEU A 149 -1.03 20.96 -1.31
N LYS A 150 -2.00 21.77 -0.84
CA LYS A 150 -1.87 23.23 -0.82
C LYS A 150 -0.67 23.67 0.02
N LYS A 151 -0.41 23.08 1.18
CA LYS A 151 0.75 23.46 2.01
C LYS A 151 2.10 23.04 1.41
N LEU A 152 2.12 21.98 0.59
CA LEU A 152 3.33 21.39 0.02
C LEU A 152 3.85 22.07 -1.25
N LEU A 153 2.96 22.60 -2.09
CA LEU A 153 3.32 23.08 -3.44
C LEU A 153 3.67 24.57 -3.51
N PHE A 154 3.50 25.33 -2.42
CA PHE A 154 3.82 26.77 -2.39
C PHE A 154 5.17 27.11 -1.76
N ASP A 155 5.91 26.13 -1.24
CA ASP A 155 7.33 26.28 -0.87
C ASP A 155 8.18 25.43 -1.83
N GLU A 156 8.83 26.07 -2.81
CA GLU A 156 9.62 25.40 -3.86
C GLU A 156 10.69 24.45 -3.27
N VAL A 157 11.23 24.75 -2.09
CA VAL A 157 12.29 23.96 -1.43
C VAL A 157 11.73 22.77 -0.63
N GLY A 158 10.52 22.89 -0.07
CA GLY A 158 9.92 21.84 0.76
C GLY A 158 9.31 20.68 -0.03
N SER A 159 8.99 20.91 -1.30
CA SER A 159 8.34 19.91 -2.15
C SER A 159 9.25 18.72 -2.47
N ASP A 160 10.49 18.98 -2.91
CA ASP A 160 11.45 17.93 -3.31
C ASP A 160 11.86 17.03 -2.14
N GLU A 161 12.12 17.61 -0.97
CA GLU A 161 12.50 16.85 0.23
C GLU A 161 11.36 15.95 0.73
N PHE A 162 10.11 16.44 0.65
CA PHE A 162 8.93 15.66 0.99
C PHE A 162 8.71 14.48 0.02
N PHE A 163 8.91 14.67 -1.29
CA PHE A 163 8.79 13.57 -2.27
C PHE A 163 9.85 12.49 -2.04
N ILE A 164 11.08 12.87 -1.67
CA ILE A 164 12.15 11.93 -1.31
C ILE A 164 11.76 11.14 -0.05
N GLU A 165 11.29 11.83 0.99
CA GLU A 165 10.88 11.18 2.24
C GLU A 165 9.67 10.26 2.03
N HIS A 166 8.69 10.68 1.24
CA HIS A 166 7.52 9.86 0.91
C HIS A 166 7.88 8.62 0.12
N LYS A 167 8.79 8.76 -0.86
CA LYS A 167 9.31 7.60 -1.59
C LYS A 167 9.96 6.60 -0.64
N ARG A 168 10.78 7.09 0.31
CA ARG A 168 11.41 6.25 1.33
C ARG A 168 10.38 5.54 2.22
N ILE A 169 9.35 6.26 2.67
CA ILE A 169 8.27 5.69 3.50
C ILE A 169 7.52 4.59 2.75
N ILE A 170 7.23 4.80 1.45
CA ILE A 170 6.55 3.81 0.61
C ILE A 170 7.43 2.56 0.42
N GLU A 171 8.72 2.75 0.11
CA GLU A 171 9.66 1.63 -0.01
C GLU A 171 9.75 0.83 1.30
N GLN A 172 9.78 1.51 2.44
CA GLN A 172 9.79 0.87 3.75
C GLN A 172 8.48 0.11 4.04
N LYS A 173 7.32 0.70 3.71
CA LYS A 173 6.02 0.04 3.85
C LYS A 173 5.97 -1.24 3.01
N ASN A 174 6.34 -1.18 1.74
CA ASN A 174 6.32 -2.34 0.84
C ASN A 174 7.23 -3.47 1.34
N ARG A 175 8.40 -3.11 1.90
CA ARG A 175 9.31 -4.09 2.52
C ARG A 175 8.68 -4.74 3.75
N LEU A 176 7.99 -3.97 4.60
CA LEU A 176 7.29 -4.49 5.76
C LEU A 176 6.11 -5.40 5.38
N GLU A 177 5.34 -5.04 4.34
CA GLU A 177 4.27 -5.89 3.82
C GLU A 177 4.81 -7.22 3.29
N SER A 178 5.93 -7.20 2.56
CA SER A 178 6.59 -8.43 2.10
C SER A 178 7.04 -9.31 3.28
N LEU A 179 7.61 -8.73 4.33
CA LEU A 179 8.03 -9.46 5.53
C LEU A 179 6.82 -10.06 6.27
N LEU A 180 5.76 -9.27 6.44
CA LEU A 180 4.52 -9.72 7.08
C LEU A 180 3.93 -10.93 6.35
N GLU A 181 3.96 -10.92 5.02
CA GLU A 181 3.41 -12.02 4.23
C GLU A 181 4.28 -13.29 4.33
N THR A 182 5.61 -13.14 4.41
CA THR A 182 6.51 -14.28 4.67
C THR A 182 6.28 -14.89 6.06
N GLU A 183 6.11 -14.07 7.10
CA GLU A 183 5.83 -14.53 8.46
C GLU A 183 4.47 -15.23 8.54
N ARG A 184 3.45 -14.70 7.85
CA ARG A 184 2.13 -15.37 7.75
C ARG A 184 2.22 -16.75 7.14
N LEU A 185 3.02 -16.92 6.08
CA LEU A 185 3.25 -18.22 5.46
C LEU A 185 3.98 -19.19 6.41
N ALA A 186 5.00 -18.71 7.12
CA ALA A 186 5.74 -19.52 8.10
C ALA A 186 4.84 -19.98 9.26
N VAL A 187 4.02 -19.08 9.80
CA VAL A 187 3.04 -19.41 10.86
C VAL A 187 2.03 -20.45 10.36
N LYS A 188 1.55 -20.32 9.11
CA LYS A 188 0.62 -21.29 8.53
C LYS A 188 1.26 -22.68 8.37
N ASP A 189 2.49 -22.75 7.88
CA ASP A 189 3.23 -24.02 7.76
C ASP A 189 3.42 -24.68 9.14
N LEU A 190 3.77 -23.91 10.17
CA LEU A 190 3.84 -24.41 11.55
C LEU A 190 2.49 -24.92 12.06
N GLN A 191 1.40 -24.22 11.77
CA GLN A 191 0.05 -24.68 12.12
C GLN A 191 -0.30 -26.00 11.44
N ASP A 192 0.02 -26.15 10.16
CA ASP A 192 -0.28 -27.38 9.41
C ASP A 192 0.61 -28.56 9.88
N ARG A 193 1.87 -28.30 10.24
CA ARG A 193 2.74 -29.30 10.91
C ARG A 193 2.18 -29.72 12.27
N LEU A 194 1.64 -28.78 13.05
CA LEU A 194 1.04 -29.08 14.36
C LEU A 194 -0.27 -29.87 14.22
N LYS A 195 -1.11 -29.57 13.21
CA LYS A 195 -2.31 -30.38 12.93
C LYS A 195 -1.95 -31.83 12.66
N ASN A 196 -0.88 -32.10 11.90
CA ASN A 196 -0.44 -33.48 11.61
C ASN A 196 0.10 -34.25 12.83
N ILE A 197 0.38 -33.57 13.96
CA ILE A 197 0.84 -34.18 15.20
C ILE A 197 -0.34 -34.50 16.14
N ALA A 198 -1.46 -33.78 15.99
CA ALA A 198 -2.70 -34.06 16.72
C ALA A 198 -3.58 -35.00 15.89
N PRO A 199 -4.17 -36.07 16.46
CA PRO A 199 -5.06 -36.93 15.70
C PRO A 199 -6.29 -36.15 15.24
N ASP A 200 -6.63 -36.24 13.94
CA ASP A 200 -7.85 -35.65 13.36
C ASP A 200 -9.13 -36.15 14.06
N ASN A 201 -9.09 -37.39 14.58
CA ASN A 201 -10.19 -38.03 15.27
C ASN A 201 -9.86 -38.19 16.76
N ARG A 202 -10.59 -37.47 17.61
CA ARG A 202 -10.53 -37.61 19.07
C ARG A 202 -11.61 -38.58 19.56
N ILE A 203 -11.33 -39.30 20.63
CA ILE A 203 -12.28 -40.19 21.28
C ILE A 203 -13.24 -39.35 22.13
N THR A 204 -14.52 -39.37 21.77
CA THR A 204 -15.56 -38.67 22.53
C THR A 204 -16.00 -39.52 23.71
N ILE A 205 -15.96 -38.94 24.91
CA ILE A 205 -16.53 -39.54 26.12
C ILE A 205 -18.03 -39.22 26.12
N LEU A 206 -18.84 -40.23 25.80
CA LEU A 206 -20.30 -40.16 25.81
C LEU A 206 -20.80 -40.25 27.26
N ASN A 207 -21.66 -39.31 27.67
CA ASN A 207 -22.37 -39.32 28.95
C ASN A 207 -21.50 -39.61 30.19
N GLY A 208 -20.53 -38.76 30.51
CA GLY A 208 -20.04 -38.75 31.89
C GLY A 208 -18.65 -38.18 32.20
N ASP A 209 -18.45 -38.10 33.51
CA ASP A 209 -17.39 -37.43 34.29
C ASP A 209 -15.97 -37.78 33.83
N GLN A 210 -15.20 -36.75 33.43
CA GLN A 210 -13.77 -36.79 33.08
C GLN A 210 -12.92 -37.57 34.09
N LYS A 211 -13.36 -37.62 35.36
CA LYS A 211 -12.70 -38.36 36.45
C LYS A 211 -12.55 -39.86 36.17
N LEU A 212 -13.53 -40.51 35.54
CA LEU A 212 -13.44 -41.95 35.25
C LEU A 212 -12.25 -42.28 34.36
N LEU A 213 -12.05 -41.45 33.33
CA LEU A 213 -10.93 -41.59 32.42
C LEU A 213 -9.59 -41.35 33.13
N ILE A 214 -9.51 -40.31 33.96
CA ILE A 214 -8.29 -40.01 34.73
C ILE A 214 -7.94 -41.16 35.67
N ASP A 215 -8.92 -41.77 36.34
CA ASP A 215 -8.69 -42.92 37.22
C ASP A 215 -8.13 -44.13 36.45
N LEU A 216 -8.69 -44.43 35.28
CA LEU A 216 -8.18 -45.51 34.42
C LEU A 216 -6.70 -45.30 34.07
N PHE A 217 -6.32 -44.09 33.68
CA PHE A 217 -4.92 -43.76 33.37
C PHE A 217 -4.01 -43.76 34.61
N MET A 218 -4.52 -43.41 35.78
CA MET A 218 -3.79 -43.55 37.05
C MET A 218 -3.55 -45.03 37.40
N GLN A 219 -4.51 -45.93 37.11
CA GLN A 219 -4.33 -47.37 37.29
C GLN A 219 -3.32 -47.94 36.29
N LEU A 220 -3.39 -47.53 35.02
CA LEU A 220 -2.41 -47.90 33.99
C LEU A 220 -0.98 -47.51 34.40
N ARG A 221 -0.80 -46.30 34.95
CA ARG A 221 0.49 -45.84 35.49
C ARG A 221 0.99 -46.70 36.66
N GLY A 222 0.08 -47.23 37.49
CA GLY A 222 0.41 -48.04 38.66
C GLY A 222 0.57 -49.54 38.40
N LEU A 223 0.46 -50.00 37.14
CA LEU A 223 0.65 -51.40 36.80
C LEU A 223 2.09 -51.85 37.04
N ARG A 224 2.25 -53.08 37.54
CA ARG A 224 3.56 -53.70 37.74
C ARG A 224 3.71 -54.94 36.86
N ALA A 225 4.89 -55.13 36.31
CA ALA A 225 5.18 -56.30 35.47
C ALA A 225 5.19 -57.59 36.33
N PRO A 226 4.46 -58.64 35.93
CA PRO A 226 4.45 -59.90 36.66
C PRO A 226 5.86 -60.51 36.62
N GLY A 227 6.45 -60.73 37.81
CA GLY A 227 7.74 -61.39 37.98
C GLY A 227 8.92 -60.50 38.36
N THR A 228 8.90 -59.20 38.06
CA THR A 228 10.00 -58.28 38.43
C THR A 228 9.63 -57.21 39.46
N ASP A 229 8.34 -57.10 39.82
CA ASP A 229 7.77 -56.07 40.72
C ASP A 229 8.14 -54.61 40.36
N ARG A 230 8.59 -54.38 39.11
CA ARG A 230 8.88 -53.06 38.57
C ARG A 230 7.65 -52.46 37.92
N ASP A 231 7.58 -51.13 37.92
CA ASP A 231 6.56 -50.37 37.21
C ASP A 231 6.56 -50.76 35.72
N PHE A 232 5.39 -51.10 35.19
CA PHE A 232 5.21 -51.52 33.80
C PHE A 232 5.32 -50.32 32.83
N LEU A 233 4.83 -49.15 33.25
CA LEU A 233 4.89 -47.90 32.47
C LEU A 233 5.48 -46.78 33.32
N SER A 234 6.54 -46.14 32.83
CA SER A 234 7.15 -44.98 33.49
C SER A 234 7.13 -43.78 32.55
N ALA A 235 6.43 -42.72 32.99
CA ALA A 235 6.39 -41.45 32.28
C ALA A 235 6.13 -40.30 33.25
N LYS A 236 6.56 -39.10 32.87
CA LYS A 236 6.33 -37.88 33.65
C LYS A 236 4.82 -37.53 33.68
N PRO A 237 4.31 -36.92 34.78
CA PRO A 237 2.92 -36.47 34.89
C PRO A 237 2.42 -35.66 33.68
N GLU A 238 3.27 -34.81 33.11
CA GLU A 238 2.96 -33.95 31.96
C GLU A 238 2.62 -34.77 30.71
N LEU A 239 3.24 -35.94 30.54
CA LEU A 239 3.04 -36.77 29.35
C LEU A 239 1.69 -37.49 29.40
N TRP A 240 1.27 -37.95 30.59
CA TRP A 240 -0.07 -38.49 30.82
C TRP A 240 -1.16 -37.44 30.59
N ALA A 241 -0.95 -36.21 31.07
CA ALA A 241 -1.89 -35.12 30.87
C ALA A 241 -2.02 -34.73 29.38
N ARG A 242 -0.91 -34.69 28.63
CA ARG A 242 -0.92 -34.45 27.18
C ARG A 242 -1.65 -35.54 26.41
N LEU A 243 -1.46 -36.80 26.77
CA LEU A 243 -2.12 -37.94 26.13
C LEU A 243 -3.64 -37.81 26.27
N ILE A 244 -4.14 -37.55 27.49
CA ILE A 244 -5.57 -37.40 27.72
C ILE A 244 -6.12 -36.15 27.00
N HIS A 245 -5.45 -35.01 27.11
CA HIS A 245 -5.88 -33.74 26.51
C HIS A 245 -5.94 -33.79 24.96
N ASN A 246 -4.96 -34.44 24.34
CA ASN A 246 -4.85 -34.48 22.88
C ASN A 246 -5.82 -35.48 22.25
N TYR A 247 -6.08 -36.61 22.91
CA TYR A 247 -6.81 -37.73 22.32
C TYR A 247 -8.27 -37.85 22.75
N PHE A 248 -8.72 -37.16 23.81
CA PHE A 248 -10.07 -37.28 24.34
C PHE A 248 -10.83 -35.94 24.39
N THR A 249 -12.15 -35.98 24.18
CA THR A 249 -13.07 -34.83 24.29
C THR A 249 -14.34 -35.20 25.06
N LEU A 250 -14.95 -34.23 25.76
CA LEU A 250 -16.19 -34.42 26.51
C LEU A 250 -17.39 -33.97 25.67
N SER A 251 -18.43 -34.79 25.55
CA SER A 251 -19.74 -34.33 25.05
C SER A 251 -20.66 -34.04 26.23
N GLN A 252 -21.11 -32.79 26.37
CA GLN A 252 -22.21 -32.47 27.30
C GLN A 252 -23.53 -32.42 26.54
N GLY A 253 -24.44 -33.34 26.86
CA GLY A 253 -25.82 -33.35 26.39
C GLY A 253 -26.17 -34.51 25.47
N ASP A 254 -27.37 -35.05 25.67
CA ASP A 254 -27.98 -36.04 24.79
C ASP A 254 -28.19 -35.45 23.39
N GLY A 255 -27.45 -35.98 22.41
CA GLY A 255 -27.89 -36.00 21.01
C GLY A 255 -27.61 -34.78 20.12
N GLN A 256 -26.85 -33.76 20.54
CA GLN A 256 -26.42 -32.70 19.62
C GLN A 256 -24.90 -32.65 19.45
N GLU A 257 -24.44 -32.82 18.20
CA GLU A 257 -23.04 -32.86 17.76
C GLU A 257 -22.22 -31.59 18.04
N ASN A 258 -22.82 -30.56 18.64
CA ASN A 258 -22.27 -29.19 18.67
C ASN A 258 -21.58 -28.74 19.97
N CYS A 259 -21.47 -29.59 21.00
CA CYS A 259 -20.80 -29.22 22.26
C CYS A 259 -19.67 -30.19 22.62
N ARG A 260 -18.61 -30.25 21.79
CA ARG A 260 -17.35 -30.91 22.15
C ARG A 260 -16.54 -29.98 23.05
N GLN A 261 -16.55 -30.23 24.36
CA GLN A 261 -15.71 -29.48 25.28
C GLN A 261 -14.32 -30.12 25.36
N LEU A 262 -13.28 -29.28 25.18
CA LEU A 262 -11.89 -29.67 25.40
C LEU A 262 -11.67 -29.92 26.89
N LEU A 263 -11.05 -31.05 27.23
CA LEU A 263 -10.63 -31.33 28.59
C LEU A 263 -9.51 -30.37 28.99
N SER A 264 -9.62 -29.68 30.12
CA SER A 264 -8.59 -28.77 30.60
C SER A 264 -7.30 -29.51 30.92
N TYR A 265 -6.20 -29.16 30.25
CA TYR A 265 -4.88 -29.76 30.47
C TYR A 265 -4.42 -29.58 31.92
N ASP A 266 -4.58 -28.37 32.46
CA ASP A 266 -4.13 -28.03 33.82
C ASP A 266 -4.87 -28.85 34.87
N THR A 267 -6.18 -29.03 34.70
CA THR A 267 -7.00 -29.86 35.59
C THR A 267 -6.54 -31.31 35.55
N ILE A 268 -6.24 -31.87 34.37
CA ILE A 268 -5.71 -33.25 34.27
C ILE A 268 -4.33 -33.34 34.95
N LEU A 269 -3.46 -32.37 34.71
CA LEU A 269 -2.10 -32.35 35.24
C LEU A 269 -2.07 -32.36 36.78
N GLU A 270 -2.99 -31.65 37.43
CA GLU A 270 -3.13 -31.64 38.89
C GLU A 270 -3.44 -33.02 39.49
N TYR A 271 -4.17 -33.88 38.76
CA TYR A 271 -4.38 -35.26 39.20
C TYR A 271 -3.10 -36.10 39.17
N PHE A 272 -2.22 -35.88 38.20
CA PHE A 272 -0.96 -36.64 38.07
C PHE A 272 0.20 -36.09 38.91
N LYS A 273 0.13 -34.82 39.36
CA LYS A 273 1.11 -34.13 40.22
C LYS A 273 0.88 -34.34 41.73
N ASP A 274 0.23 -35.44 42.11
CA ASP A 274 0.07 -35.96 43.48
C ASP A 274 -0.98 -35.35 44.42
N ASN A 275 -1.51 -34.14 44.19
CA ASN A 275 -2.49 -33.55 45.11
C ASN A 275 -3.89 -34.18 45.00
N LEU A 276 -4.48 -34.20 43.81
CA LEU A 276 -5.84 -34.71 43.60
C LEU A 276 -5.87 -36.23 43.32
N GLY A 277 -4.83 -36.78 42.69
CA GLY A 277 -4.74 -38.20 42.37
C GLY A 277 -4.64 -39.11 43.61
N LYS A 278 -3.88 -38.70 44.64
CA LYS A 278 -3.79 -39.46 45.89
C LYS A 278 -5.12 -39.46 46.66
N GLU A 279 -5.88 -38.37 46.59
CA GLU A 279 -7.22 -38.30 47.19
C GLU A 279 -8.23 -39.20 46.46
N MET A 280 -8.13 -39.23 45.13
CA MET A 280 -8.99 -40.04 44.27
C MET A 280 -8.78 -41.55 44.51
N LEU A 281 -7.54 -41.97 44.70
CA LEU A 281 -7.17 -43.37 44.96
C LEU A 281 -7.49 -43.89 46.37
N LYS A 282 -7.95 -43.02 47.30
CA LYS A 282 -8.39 -43.44 48.65
C LYS A 282 -9.58 -44.40 48.56
N SER A 283 -9.60 -45.45 49.39
CA SER A 283 -10.63 -46.50 49.38
C SER A 283 -12.07 -45.98 49.47
N LYS A 284 -12.29 -44.88 50.20
CA LYS A 284 -13.59 -44.20 50.35
C LYS A 284 -14.12 -43.60 49.05
N ASN A 285 -13.21 -43.20 48.15
CA ASN A 285 -13.52 -42.55 46.88
C ASN A 285 -13.57 -43.53 45.70
N ARG A 286 -12.84 -44.67 45.78
CA ARG A 286 -12.91 -45.74 44.75
C ARG A 286 -14.33 -46.22 44.47
N ARG A 287 -15.19 -46.34 45.49
CA ARG A 287 -16.61 -46.75 45.31
C ARG A 287 -17.47 -45.71 44.57
N ARG A 288 -17.02 -44.46 44.47
CA ARG A 288 -17.74 -43.36 43.79
C ARG A 288 -17.36 -43.23 42.32
N TYR A 289 -16.18 -43.72 41.93
CA TYR A 289 -15.61 -43.54 40.60
C TYR A 289 -15.41 -44.87 39.84
N PHE A 290 -15.88 -46.00 40.38
CA PHE A 290 -15.80 -47.30 39.70
C PHE A 290 -17.15 -48.03 39.78
N ASN A 291 -17.67 -48.41 38.61
CA ASN A 291 -18.83 -49.31 38.44
C ASN A 291 -18.45 -50.64 37.76
N ILE A 292 -17.16 -50.93 37.52
CA ILE A 292 -16.78 -52.26 37.03
C ILE A 292 -16.89 -53.22 38.22
N LYS A 293 -17.98 -53.98 38.28
CA LYS A 293 -18.11 -55.06 39.26
C LYS A 293 -16.97 -56.04 39.04
N GLU A 294 -16.29 -56.38 40.13
CA GLU A 294 -15.17 -57.34 40.12
C GLU A 294 -15.59 -58.71 39.56
N SER A 295 -16.90 -59.01 39.57
CA SER A 295 -17.52 -60.20 38.97
C SER A 295 -17.43 -60.30 37.45
N ASP A 296 -17.19 -59.20 36.75
CA ASP A 296 -17.26 -59.15 35.28
C ASP A 296 -15.86 -59.17 34.63
N ARG A 297 -14.80 -59.27 35.45
CA ARG A 297 -13.45 -59.52 34.98
C ARG A 297 -13.31 -61.00 34.67
N ILE A 298 -13.41 -61.36 33.39
CA ILE A 298 -13.04 -62.70 32.91
C ILE A 298 -11.52 -62.82 33.09
N TYR A 299 -11.08 -63.33 34.25
CA TYR A 299 -9.78 -63.96 34.39
C TYR A 299 -9.96 -65.41 33.94
N ASN A 300 -9.48 -65.72 32.73
CA ASN A 300 -9.04 -67.06 32.37
C ASN A 300 -7.52 -67.01 32.21
#